data_AF-A0A925QDM3-F1
#
_entry.id   AF-A0A925QDM3-F1
#
_cell.length_a   1.000
_cell.length_b   1.000
_cell.length_c   1.000
_cell.angle_alpha   90.00
_cell.angle_beta   90.00
_cell.angle_gamma   90.00
#
_symmetry.space_group_name_H-M   'P 1'
#
loop_
_entity.id
_entity.type
_entity.pdbx_description
1 polymer ?
#
loop_
_entity_poly.entity_id
_entity_poly.type
_entity_poly.pdbx_seq_one_letter_code
_entity_poly.pdbx_strand_id
1 'polypeptide(L)'
;MRHLVNISLPPAAVANNNLVIQIREEQVAGIKNQLDEWKIGYENIVASELFINLASVDTNTVVFFSELNFRQGAEKLFVTTTNLKKDIAVIVYGDTFLVYDHLSGKTTNGSGTSESSFLIQNALYYYEVLELLKSNLFADYINTTDKEIVLYSGTKGIKRINIPDFLPEFDEDRSLMHDAELFIERYTSPDFRVFFKNRLFELSGMPAGEELKEIMLSLGSIIREADNNLQLYLKNFSFEKLKNDLQKEKEQYFFSLRDILGKNMSQIVAVPVSFAASVFATYTVKDVFILLIILFAFILYSAFTIYLQKLYLKDIREIEDAFQTDFRVIAERSGLADLEIDAERFKISRRISDIRKVVTRFRLLLILLTIIFTLFICNQIFPGILPGLF
;
A
#
# COMPACT_ATOMS: atom_id res chain seq x y z
N MET A 1 22.99 21.20 -39.53
CA MET A 1 23.22 20.48 -38.27
C MET A 1 24.71 20.40 -38.02
N ARG A 2 25.26 21.32 -37.21
CA ARG A 2 26.64 21.20 -36.70
C ARG A 2 26.54 20.38 -35.42
N HIS A 3 27.18 19.21 -35.41
CA HIS A 3 27.11 18.27 -34.31
C HIS A 3 27.81 18.85 -33.08
N LEU A 4 27.12 18.80 -31.94
CA LEU A 4 27.64 19.18 -30.63
C LEU A 4 28.70 18.15 -30.22
N VAL A 5 29.95 18.36 -30.64
CA VAL A 5 31.10 17.91 -29.86
C VAL A 5 31.25 18.95 -28.76
N ASN A 6 30.49 18.77 -27.67
CA ASN A 6 30.45 19.75 -26.59
C ASN A 6 31.67 19.55 -25.69
N ILE A 7 32.79 20.05 -26.17
CA ILE A 7 34.06 19.95 -25.49
C ILE A 7 34.14 21.07 -24.43
N SER A 8 33.93 20.73 -23.15
CA SER A 8 34.24 21.63 -22.04
C SER A 8 35.70 21.45 -21.62
N LEU A 9 36.62 22.15 -22.28
CA LEU A 9 38.06 22.08 -22.01
C LEU A 9 38.52 23.16 -21.01
N PRO A 10 39.30 22.83 -19.96
CA PRO A 10 40.38 23.71 -19.49
C PRO A 10 41.46 23.76 -20.59
N PRO A 11 42.41 24.72 -20.59
CA PRO A 11 43.16 25.12 -21.79
C PRO A 11 44.14 24.06 -22.31
N ALA A 12 43.62 23.00 -22.93
CA ALA A 12 44.27 22.32 -24.03
C ALA A 12 44.05 23.19 -25.26
N ALA A 13 45.14 23.55 -25.95
CA ALA A 13 45.05 24.32 -27.18
C ALA A 13 44.38 23.46 -28.25
N VAL A 14 43.08 23.69 -28.50
CA VAL A 14 42.40 23.15 -29.69
C VAL A 14 42.93 23.93 -30.89
N ALA A 15 43.95 23.38 -31.56
CA ALA A 15 44.48 23.92 -32.79
C ALA A 15 44.10 22.97 -33.93
N ASN A 16 43.41 23.49 -34.95
CA ASN A 16 43.10 22.77 -36.20
C ASN A 16 42.34 21.43 -36.04
N ASN A 17 41.27 21.38 -35.23
CA ASN A 17 40.49 20.15 -34.94
C ASN A 17 41.27 19.02 -34.25
N ASN A 18 42.51 19.28 -33.87
CA ASN A 18 43.31 18.35 -33.10
C ASN A 18 43.26 18.76 -31.64
N LEU A 19 43.06 17.76 -30.80
CA LEU A 19 43.20 17.89 -29.36
C LEU A 19 44.58 17.38 -28.96
N VAL A 20 45.36 18.23 -28.29
CA VAL A 20 46.68 17.86 -27.76
C VAL A 20 46.54 17.40 -26.32
N ILE A 21 46.91 16.16 -26.02
CA ILE A 21 46.94 15.60 -24.66
C ILE A 21 48.38 15.33 -24.26
N GLN A 22 48.77 15.75 -23.07
CA GLN A 22 50.02 15.28 -22.47
C GLN A 22 49.80 13.93 -21.80
N ILE A 23 50.51 12.91 -22.26
CA ILE A 23 50.44 11.53 -21.77
C ILE A 23 51.84 11.03 -21.38
N ARG A 24 51.94 10.20 -20.34
CA ARG A 24 53.24 9.62 -19.98
C ARG A 24 53.70 8.69 -21.09
N GLU A 25 55.01 8.65 -21.33
CA GLU A 25 55.62 7.87 -22.43
C GLU A 25 55.24 6.38 -22.36
N GLU A 26 55.11 5.82 -21.15
CA GLU A 26 54.66 4.44 -20.92
C GLU A 26 53.21 4.15 -21.36
N GLN A 27 52.33 5.15 -21.43
CA GLN A 27 50.91 4.98 -21.77
C GLN A 27 50.65 5.09 -23.29
N VAL A 28 51.61 5.65 -24.03
CA VAL A 28 51.49 5.95 -25.46
C VAL A 28 51.05 4.75 -26.29
N ALA A 29 51.71 3.59 -26.10
CA ALA A 29 51.45 2.41 -26.90
C ALA A 29 50.05 1.82 -26.64
N GLY A 30 49.61 1.80 -25.38
CA GLY A 30 48.29 1.31 -24.98
C GLY A 30 47.17 2.19 -25.53
N ILE A 31 47.30 3.51 -25.37
CA ILE A 31 46.33 4.48 -25.89
C ILE A 31 46.28 4.39 -27.42
N LYS A 32 47.42 4.26 -28.10
CA LYS A 32 47.49 4.15 -29.56
C LYS A 32 46.72 2.94 -30.10
N ASN A 33 46.99 1.75 -29.55
CA ASN A 33 46.30 0.52 -29.97
C ASN A 33 44.78 0.66 -29.79
N GLN A 34 44.34 1.33 -28.73
CA GLN A 34 42.93 1.52 -28.46
C GLN A 34 42.28 2.54 -29.39
N LEU A 35 42.95 3.67 -29.65
CA LEU A 35 42.49 4.66 -30.62
C LEU A 35 42.39 4.04 -32.01
N ASP A 36 43.34 3.20 -32.39
CA ASP A 36 43.29 2.43 -33.64
C ASP A 36 42.08 1.46 -33.65
N GLU A 37 41.81 0.75 -32.55
CA GLU A 37 40.64 -0.14 -32.40
C GLU A 37 39.31 0.63 -32.57
N TRP A 38 39.20 1.81 -31.96
CA TRP A 38 38.03 2.69 -32.06
C TRP A 38 37.99 3.52 -33.34
N LYS A 39 38.99 3.35 -34.21
CA LYS A 39 39.13 4.11 -35.46
C LYS A 39 39.20 5.63 -35.23
N ILE A 40 39.71 6.05 -34.06
CA ILE A 40 40.00 7.44 -33.75
C ILE A 40 41.40 7.75 -34.31
N GLY A 41 41.45 8.51 -35.39
CA GLY A 41 42.68 9.03 -35.96
C GLY A 41 43.39 10.00 -35.01
N TYR A 42 44.73 9.94 -35.04
CA TYR A 42 45.62 10.83 -34.30
C TYR A 42 46.78 11.27 -35.20
N GLU A 43 47.23 12.52 -35.04
CA GLU A 43 48.22 13.18 -35.90
C GLU A 43 49.51 13.47 -35.13
N ASN A 44 50.37 12.46 -35.03
CA ASN A 44 51.64 12.45 -34.28
C ASN A 44 51.55 12.18 -32.77
N ILE A 45 52.59 11.50 -32.30
CA ILE A 45 52.97 11.41 -30.89
C ILE A 45 54.39 11.94 -30.80
N VAL A 46 54.57 13.18 -30.35
CA VAL A 46 55.89 13.79 -30.19
C VAL A 46 56.09 14.09 -28.72
N ALA A 47 57.11 13.50 -28.10
CA ALA A 47 57.61 13.89 -26.78
C ALA A 47 56.52 14.03 -25.69
N SER A 48 55.69 13.00 -25.50
CA SER A 48 54.58 12.97 -24.53
C SER A 48 53.32 13.74 -24.94
N GLU A 49 53.23 14.26 -26.16
CA GLU A 49 52.02 14.91 -26.67
C GLU A 49 51.33 14.04 -27.72
N LEU A 50 50.05 13.72 -27.49
CA LEU A 50 49.18 12.97 -28.39
C LEU A 50 48.15 13.92 -29.02
N PHE A 51 48.14 13.99 -30.35
CA PHE A 51 47.20 14.80 -31.09
C PHE A 51 46.03 13.95 -31.57
N ILE A 52 44.87 14.01 -30.91
CA ILE A 52 43.66 13.29 -31.33
C ILE A 52 42.94 14.11 -32.39
N ASN A 53 42.76 13.56 -33.60
CA ASN A 53 42.00 14.19 -34.67
C ASN A 53 40.50 13.95 -34.41
N LEU A 54 39.83 14.97 -33.88
CA LEU A 54 38.41 14.87 -33.52
C LEU A 54 37.48 14.67 -34.73
N ALA A 55 37.94 14.96 -35.95
CA ALA A 55 37.16 14.74 -37.17
C ALA A 55 37.05 13.26 -37.56
N SER A 56 37.86 12.39 -36.95
CA SER A 56 37.91 10.96 -37.24
C SER A 56 37.18 10.09 -36.22
N VAL A 57 36.76 10.65 -35.08
CA VAL A 57 36.01 9.92 -34.06
C VAL A 57 34.65 9.50 -34.63
N ASP A 58 34.33 8.20 -34.56
CA ASP A 58 33.02 7.71 -34.98
C ASP A 58 31.92 8.49 -34.24
N THR A 59 30.89 8.89 -34.97
CA THR A 59 29.71 9.57 -34.44
C THR A 59 28.99 8.79 -33.33
N ASN A 60 29.29 7.50 -33.19
CA ASN A 60 28.73 6.60 -32.19
C ASN A 60 29.49 6.57 -30.85
N THR A 61 30.64 7.24 -30.71
CA THR A 61 31.39 7.27 -29.45
C THR A 61 31.49 8.69 -28.91
N VAL A 62 31.25 8.86 -27.61
CA VAL A 62 31.45 10.11 -26.89
C VAL A 62 32.74 10.03 -26.09
N VAL A 63 33.66 10.95 -26.36
CA VAL A 63 34.99 10.93 -25.75
C VAL A 63 35.12 12.07 -24.75
N PHE A 64 35.55 11.72 -23.54
CA PHE A 64 35.93 12.64 -22.47
C PHE A 64 37.44 12.52 -22.24
N PHE A 65 38.09 13.65 -21.96
CA PHE A 65 39.55 13.67 -21.86
C PHE A 65 40.07 13.16 -20.55
N SER A 66 39.37 13.49 -19.47
CA SER A 66 39.73 13.11 -18.12
C SER A 66 38.49 12.75 -17.33
N GLU A 67 38.68 12.07 -16.21
CA GLU A 67 37.63 11.83 -15.22
C GLU A 67 36.89 13.13 -14.83
N LEU A 68 37.64 14.20 -14.55
CA LEU A 68 37.05 15.50 -14.20
C LEU A 68 36.18 16.04 -15.34
N ASN A 69 36.65 15.96 -16.58
CA ASN A 69 35.89 16.37 -17.75
C ASN A 69 34.62 15.53 -17.93
N PHE A 70 34.69 14.23 -17.68
CA PHE A 70 33.53 13.35 -17.64
C PHE A 70 32.52 13.79 -16.59
N ARG A 71 32.95 13.94 -15.32
CA ARG A 71 32.06 14.36 -14.22
C ARG A 71 31.38 15.71 -14.47
N GLN A 72 32.08 16.63 -15.14
CA GLN A 72 31.54 17.96 -15.50
C GLN A 72 30.60 17.94 -16.71
N GLY A 73 30.82 17.01 -17.64
CA GLY A 73 30.07 16.93 -18.91
C GLY A 73 28.94 15.89 -18.93
N ALA A 74 28.94 14.94 -18.00
CA ALA A 74 28.04 13.79 -17.98
C ALA A 74 26.56 14.18 -17.98
N GLU A 75 26.15 15.20 -17.21
CA GLU A 75 24.75 15.64 -17.16
C GLU A 75 24.18 15.94 -18.55
N LYS A 76 24.93 16.69 -19.37
CA LYS A 76 24.47 17.07 -20.72
C LYS A 76 24.25 15.86 -21.60
N LEU A 77 25.06 14.82 -21.41
CA LEU A 77 24.99 13.59 -22.18
C LEU A 77 23.75 12.77 -21.77
N PHE A 78 23.57 12.51 -20.48
CA PHE A 78 22.50 11.64 -19.98
C PHE A 78 21.11 12.30 -19.98
N VAL A 79 21.00 13.60 -19.72
CA VAL A 79 19.71 14.32 -19.70
C VAL A 79 19.10 14.42 -21.11
N THR A 80 19.92 14.54 -22.16
CA THR A 80 19.42 14.66 -23.54
C THR A 80 19.15 13.33 -24.23
N THR A 81 19.66 12.21 -23.70
CA THR A 81 19.53 10.89 -24.32
C THR A 81 19.12 9.85 -23.29
N THR A 82 17.80 9.68 -23.11
CA THR A 82 17.21 8.64 -22.25
C THR A 82 17.54 7.20 -22.68
N ASN A 83 18.18 7.02 -23.84
CA ASN A 83 18.79 5.76 -24.25
C ASN A 83 20.14 6.10 -24.85
N LEU A 84 21.19 5.94 -24.06
CA LEU A 84 22.54 6.22 -24.49
C LEU A 84 22.98 5.15 -25.50
N LYS A 85 22.67 5.38 -26.78
CA LYS A 85 23.03 4.48 -27.91
C LYS A 85 24.44 4.71 -28.41
N LYS A 86 25.35 5.10 -27.50
CA LYS A 86 26.69 5.53 -27.83
C LYS A 86 27.68 4.98 -26.83
N ASP A 87 28.83 4.56 -27.31
CA ASP A 87 29.94 4.19 -26.45
C ASP A 87 30.50 5.44 -25.77
N ILE A 88 31.08 5.28 -24.59
CA ILE A 88 31.74 6.38 -23.88
C ILE A 88 33.19 5.98 -23.63
N ALA A 89 34.12 6.86 -23.97
CA ALA A 89 35.53 6.69 -23.65
C ALA A 89 36.01 7.83 -22.73
N VAL A 90 36.74 7.49 -21.66
CA VAL A 90 37.47 8.45 -20.82
C VAL A 90 38.95 8.17 -21.00
N ILE A 91 39.66 9.07 -21.70
CA ILE A 91 41.04 8.82 -22.16
C ILE A 91 42.06 8.82 -21.01
N VAL A 92 41.90 9.74 -20.05
CA VAL A 92 42.79 9.85 -18.88
C VAL A 92 41.99 9.52 -17.61
N TYR A 93 42.19 8.32 -17.10
CA TYR A 93 41.58 7.84 -15.86
C TYR A 93 42.64 7.09 -15.03
N GLY A 94 43.21 7.77 -14.03
CA GLY A 94 44.40 7.28 -13.33
C GLY A 94 45.56 7.03 -14.31
N ASP A 95 46.11 5.82 -14.28
CA ASP A 95 47.14 5.37 -15.22
C ASP A 95 46.57 4.58 -16.43
N THR A 96 45.24 4.55 -16.62
CA THR A 96 44.53 3.84 -17.69
C THR A 96 43.53 4.76 -18.41
N PHE A 97 42.75 4.19 -19.34
CA PHE A 97 41.51 4.75 -19.87
C PHE A 97 40.32 3.86 -19.48
N LEU A 98 39.11 4.41 -19.62
CA LEU A 98 37.84 3.68 -19.45
C LEU A 98 37.02 3.68 -20.74
N VAL A 99 36.31 2.59 -20.97
CA VAL A 99 35.46 2.38 -22.15
C VAL A 99 34.16 1.77 -21.71
N TYR A 100 33.05 2.46 -21.94
CA TYR A 100 31.72 1.91 -21.78
C TYR A 100 31.19 1.51 -23.15
N ASP A 101 30.89 0.22 -23.29
CA ASP A 101 30.20 -0.33 -24.45
C ASP A 101 28.69 -0.34 -24.16
N HIS A 102 27.94 0.44 -24.95
CA HIS A 102 26.50 0.58 -24.75
C HIS A 102 25.70 -0.69 -25.06
N LEU A 103 26.23 -1.61 -25.86
CA LEU A 103 25.55 -2.87 -26.20
C LEU A 103 25.66 -3.88 -25.07
N SER A 104 26.84 -3.99 -24.45
CA SER A 104 27.06 -4.89 -23.31
C SER A 104 26.69 -4.27 -21.97
N GLY A 105 26.62 -2.94 -21.87
CA GLY A 105 26.38 -2.21 -20.62
C GLY A 105 27.55 -2.27 -19.65
N LYS A 106 28.76 -2.59 -20.13
CA LYS A 106 29.95 -2.82 -19.32
C LYS A 106 31.01 -1.76 -19.54
N THR A 107 31.71 -1.42 -18.45
CA THR A 107 32.89 -0.57 -18.50
C THR A 107 34.16 -1.43 -18.42
N THR A 108 35.04 -1.28 -19.38
CA THR A 108 36.36 -1.94 -19.44
C THR A 108 37.47 -0.92 -19.29
N ASN A 109 38.59 -1.36 -18.71
CA ASN A 109 39.83 -0.59 -18.71
C ASN A 109 40.76 -1.04 -19.84
N GLY A 110 41.82 -0.29 -20.10
CA GLY A 110 42.69 -0.51 -21.26
C GLY A 110 43.49 -1.80 -21.34
N SER A 111 43.30 -2.71 -20.39
CA SER A 111 43.84 -4.07 -20.45
C SER A 111 42.86 -5.09 -21.04
N GLY A 112 41.61 -4.70 -21.32
CA GLY A 112 40.56 -5.57 -21.89
C GLY A 112 40.18 -6.77 -21.02
N THR A 113 40.67 -6.87 -19.78
CA THR A 113 40.65 -8.14 -19.00
C THR A 113 40.02 -8.03 -17.61
N SER A 114 39.54 -6.86 -17.16
CA SER A 114 38.77 -6.73 -15.91
C SER A 114 37.80 -5.55 -15.95
N GLU A 115 36.55 -5.76 -15.50
CA GLU A 115 35.68 -4.69 -15.01
C GLU A 115 36.38 -4.07 -13.80
N SER A 116 36.89 -2.85 -13.91
CA SER A 116 37.69 -2.23 -12.83
C SER A 116 37.16 -0.90 -12.33
N SER A 117 36.12 -0.35 -12.95
CA SER A 117 35.50 0.89 -12.48
C SER A 117 34.04 0.93 -12.90
N PHE A 118 33.17 1.20 -11.94
CA PHE A 118 31.76 1.46 -12.19
C PHE A 118 31.46 2.94 -12.46
N LEU A 119 32.46 3.80 -12.70
CA LEU A 119 32.26 5.25 -12.86
C LEU A 119 31.17 5.60 -13.88
N ILE A 120 31.29 5.09 -15.10
CA ILE A 120 30.38 5.43 -16.20
C ILE A 120 28.99 4.81 -15.95
N GLN A 121 28.95 3.56 -15.48
CA GLN A 121 27.69 2.88 -15.16
C GLN A 121 26.94 3.58 -14.01
N ASN A 122 27.65 3.91 -12.92
CA ASN A 122 27.08 4.64 -11.78
C ASN A 122 26.60 6.03 -12.20
N ALA A 123 27.30 6.71 -13.11
CA ALA A 123 26.84 7.98 -13.67
C ALA A 123 25.52 7.84 -14.43
N LEU A 124 25.40 6.80 -15.27
CA LEU A 124 24.16 6.52 -16.01
C LEU A 124 22.98 6.36 -15.06
N TYR A 125 23.10 5.45 -14.08
CA TYR A 125 22.02 5.19 -13.12
C TYR A 125 21.76 6.38 -12.18
N TYR A 126 22.79 7.16 -11.83
CA TYR A 126 22.62 8.41 -11.10
C TYR A 126 21.69 9.37 -11.83
N TYR A 127 21.94 9.63 -13.12
CA TYR A 127 21.12 10.56 -13.88
C TYR A 127 19.72 10.01 -14.16
N GLU A 128 19.56 8.69 -14.35
CA GLU A 128 18.22 8.08 -14.46
C GLU A 128 17.39 8.28 -13.19
N VAL A 129 17.97 7.98 -12.02
CA VAL A 129 17.30 8.22 -10.73
C VAL A 129 17.02 9.71 -10.53
N LEU A 130 17.99 10.59 -10.85
CA LEU A 130 17.83 12.04 -10.74
C LEU A 130 16.67 12.56 -11.59
N GLU A 131 16.52 12.09 -12.83
CA GLU A 131 15.40 12.47 -13.69
C GLU A 131 14.04 12.03 -13.12
N LEU A 132 13.98 10.83 -12.52
CA LEU A 132 12.77 10.39 -11.81
C LEU A 132 12.47 11.24 -10.58
N LEU A 133 13.49 11.65 -9.82
CA LEU A 133 13.32 12.56 -8.68
C LEU A 133 12.92 13.97 -9.11
N LYS A 134 13.37 14.43 -10.28
CA LYS A 134 12.98 15.70 -10.89
C LYS A 134 11.59 15.66 -11.50
N SER A 135 11.05 14.48 -11.81
CA SER A 135 9.75 14.39 -12.49
C SER A 135 8.63 15.05 -11.66
N ASN A 136 7.63 15.58 -12.36
CA ASN A 136 6.43 16.16 -11.75
C ASN A 136 5.57 15.15 -10.98
N LEU A 137 5.85 13.85 -11.12
CA LEU A 137 5.19 12.79 -10.34
C LEU A 137 5.81 12.60 -8.95
N PHE A 138 6.98 13.19 -8.71
CA PHE A 138 7.71 13.07 -7.45
C PHE A 138 8.00 14.42 -6.80
N ALA A 139 8.60 15.34 -7.55
CA ALA A 139 8.88 16.70 -7.08
C ALA A 139 7.61 17.55 -7.12
N ASP A 140 7.36 18.33 -6.07
CA ASP A 140 6.28 19.32 -6.09
C ASP A 140 6.71 20.56 -6.87
N TYR A 141 8.01 20.88 -6.81
CA TYR A 141 8.60 22.00 -7.53
C TYR A 141 10.09 21.76 -7.78
N ILE A 142 10.58 22.19 -8.94
CA ILE A 142 12.01 22.21 -9.27
C ILE A 142 12.44 23.67 -9.37
N ASN A 143 13.38 24.07 -8.51
CA ASN A 143 14.00 25.38 -8.61
C ASN A 143 15.19 25.28 -9.57
N THR A 144 15.01 25.74 -10.81
CA THR A 144 16.08 25.71 -11.82
C THR A 144 17.18 26.74 -11.55
N THR A 145 16.88 27.82 -10.83
CA THR A 145 17.84 28.88 -10.50
C THR A 145 18.83 28.41 -9.45
N ASP A 146 18.31 27.84 -8.36
CA ASP A 146 19.12 27.35 -7.23
C ASP A 146 19.52 25.87 -7.39
N LYS A 147 19.06 25.23 -8.48
CA LYS A 147 19.25 23.79 -8.76
C LYS A 147 18.80 22.91 -7.59
N GLU A 148 17.56 23.07 -7.14
CA GLU A 148 17.01 22.29 -6.03
C GLU A 148 15.74 21.53 -6.44
N ILE A 149 15.62 20.30 -5.96
CA ILE A 149 14.35 19.56 -5.94
C ILE A 149 13.63 19.91 -4.65
N VAL A 150 12.42 20.44 -4.76
CA VAL A 150 11.60 20.85 -3.62
C VAL A 150 10.48 19.85 -3.40
N LEU A 151 10.48 19.28 -2.20
CA LEU A 151 9.49 18.32 -1.72
C LEU A 151 8.68 18.97 -0.59
N TYR A 152 7.37 18.82 -0.66
CA TYR A 152 6.40 19.23 0.34
C TYR A 152 5.77 18.02 1.02
N SER A 153 5.64 18.11 2.33
CA SER A 153 4.90 17.19 3.18
C SER A 153 4.06 18.01 4.17
N GLY A 154 2.76 17.74 4.24
CA GLY A 154 1.86 18.44 5.16
C GLY A 154 2.23 18.28 6.63
N THR A 155 2.91 17.19 7.00
CA THR A 155 3.34 16.90 8.37
C THR A 155 4.82 17.19 8.64
N LYS A 156 5.68 17.09 7.61
CA LYS A 156 7.14 17.24 7.76
C LYS A 156 7.70 18.56 7.18
N GLY A 157 6.85 19.39 6.59
CA GLY A 157 7.23 20.69 6.04
C GLY A 157 7.84 20.59 4.64
N ILE A 158 8.85 21.42 4.36
CA ILE A 158 9.52 21.51 3.06
C ILE A 158 10.91 20.91 3.18
N LYS A 159 11.26 19.97 2.30
CA LYS A 159 12.62 19.45 2.11
C LYS A 159 13.13 19.93 0.76
N ARG A 160 14.32 20.51 0.78
CA ARG A 160 15.07 20.88 -0.43
C ARG A 160 16.20 19.88 -0.59
N ILE A 161 16.41 19.41 -1.81
CA ILE A 161 17.51 18.52 -2.16
C ILE A 161 18.31 19.24 -3.23
N ASN A 162 19.57 19.55 -2.91
CA ASN A 162 20.45 20.25 -3.84
C ASN A 162 20.90 19.32 -4.97
N ILE A 163 20.84 19.81 -6.20
CA ILE A 163 21.37 19.13 -7.38
C ILE A 163 22.79 19.65 -7.60
N PRO A 164 23.83 18.80 -7.45
CA PRO A 164 25.21 19.23 -7.62
C PRO A 164 25.48 19.64 -9.07
N ASP A 165 26.40 20.58 -9.27
CA ASP A 165 26.80 21.04 -10.61
C ASP A 165 27.46 19.95 -11.46
N PHE A 166 28.04 18.95 -10.81
CA PHE A 166 28.82 17.88 -11.43
C PHE A 166 28.46 16.54 -10.80
N LEU A 167 28.79 15.45 -11.49
CA LEU A 167 28.60 14.09 -10.97
C LEU A 167 29.36 13.92 -9.64
N PRO A 168 28.68 13.54 -8.54
CA PRO A 168 29.35 13.27 -7.27
C PRO A 168 30.39 12.16 -7.37
N GLU A 169 31.38 12.21 -6.49
CA GLU A 169 32.36 11.13 -6.34
C GLU A 169 31.70 9.94 -5.63
N PHE A 170 31.48 8.85 -6.37
CA PHE A 170 31.00 7.58 -5.85
C PHE A 170 32.17 6.62 -5.66
N ASP A 171 32.01 5.64 -4.76
CA ASP A 171 32.91 4.49 -4.70
C ASP A 171 32.82 3.72 -6.02
N GLU A 172 33.93 3.64 -6.73
CA GLU A 172 33.99 3.06 -8.07
C GLU A 172 34.14 1.53 -8.06
N ASP A 173 34.39 0.95 -6.88
CA ASP A 173 34.43 -0.49 -6.66
C ASP A 173 33.02 -1.07 -6.39
N ARG A 174 32.03 -0.20 -6.15
CA ARG A 174 30.65 -0.59 -5.88
C ARG A 174 29.72 -0.12 -7.00
N SER A 175 29.03 -1.07 -7.62
CA SER A 175 27.95 -0.77 -8.57
C SER A 175 26.70 -0.28 -7.83
N LEU A 176 26.10 0.81 -8.34
CA LEU A 176 24.80 1.34 -7.91
C LEU A 176 23.63 0.81 -8.74
N MET A 177 23.93 0.01 -9.78
CA MET A 177 22.97 -0.49 -10.76
C MET A 177 21.77 -1.18 -10.11
N HIS A 178 22.02 -2.15 -9.23
CA HIS A 178 20.95 -2.96 -8.66
C HIS A 178 19.92 -2.14 -7.87
N ASP A 179 20.40 -1.23 -7.01
CA ASP A 179 19.52 -0.38 -6.20
C ASP A 179 18.78 0.65 -7.08
N ALA A 180 19.42 1.15 -8.13
CA ALA A 180 18.80 2.07 -9.08
C ALA A 180 17.72 1.40 -9.94
N GLU A 181 18.00 0.20 -10.48
CA GLU A 181 17.02 -0.59 -11.24
C GLU A 181 15.80 -0.94 -10.38
N LEU A 182 16.04 -1.36 -9.14
CA LEU A 182 14.97 -1.61 -8.18
C LEU A 182 14.16 -0.34 -7.91
N PHE A 183 14.80 0.81 -7.75
CA PHE A 183 14.08 2.08 -7.61
C PHE A 183 13.22 2.37 -8.84
N ILE A 184 13.77 2.26 -10.04
CA ILE A 184 13.07 2.52 -11.31
C ILE A 184 11.84 1.61 -11.45
N GLU A 185 11.97 0.33 -11.12
CA GLU A 185 10.87 -0.63 -11.13
C GLU A 185 9.77 -0.19 -10.14
N ARG A 186 10.13 0.06 -8.87
CA ARG A 186 9.18 0.41 -7.80
C ARG A 186 8.55 1.79 -8.01
N TYR A 187 9.26 2.72 -8.66
CA TYR A 187 8.82 4.08 -8.94
C TYR A 187 7.52 4.15 -9.75
N THR A 188 7.22 3.10 -10.54
CA THR A 188 5.97 2.98 -11.29
C THR A 188 4.73 3.05 -10.39
N SER A 189 4.83 2.56 -9.15
CA SER A 189 3.74 2.57 -8.16
C SER A 189 3.55 3.98 -7.53
N PRO A 190 2.36 4.61 -7.68
CA PRO A 190 2.06 5.87 -7.03
C PRO A 190 2.17 5.84 -5.51
N ASP A 191 1.73 4.75 -4.88
CA ASP A 191 1.76 4.60 -3.44
C ASP A 191 3.21 4.55 -2.95
N PHE A 192 4.06 3.76 -3.61
CA PHE A 192 5.49 3.69 -3.29
C PHE A 192 6.15 5.07 -3.31
N ARG A 193 5.86 5.91 -4.31
CA ARG A 193 6.45 7.27 -4.41
C ARG A 193 6.17 8.11 -3.18
N VAL A 194 4.97 8.00 -2.59
CA VAL A 194 4.60 8.74 -1.37
C VAL A 194 5.43 8.26 -0.17
N PHE A 195 5.54 6.95 0.03
CA PHE A 195 6.33 6.39 1.14
C PHE A 195 7.83 6.64 0.97
N PHE A 196 8.34 6.55 -0.25
CA PHE A 196 9.73 6.87 -0.57
C PHE A 196 10.05 8.34 -0.28
N LYS A 197 9.20 9.26 -0.77
CA LYS A 197 9.30 10.69 -0.46
C LYS A 197 9.30 10.94 1.04
N ASN A 198 8.41 10.29 1.79
CA ASN A 198 8.36 10.41 3.25
C ASN A 198 9.63 9.93 3.94
N ARG A 199 10.31 8.92 3.39
CA ARG A 199 11.60 8.45 3.92
C ARG A 199 12.72 9.44 3.64
N LEU A 200 12.71 10.13 2.50
CA LEU A 200 13.68 11.21 2.22
C LEU A 200 13.60 12.37 3.23
N PHE A 201 12.41 12.66 3.79
CA PHE A 201 12.28 13.66 4.86
C PHE A 201 12.92 13.22 6.19
N GLU A 202 13.11 11.91 6.41
CA GLU A 202 13.71 11.36 7.63
C GLU A 202 15.25 11.36 7.56
N LEU A 203 15.78 11.46 6.33
CA LEU A 203 17.19 11.71 6.05
C LEU A 203 17.52 13.18 6.37
N SER A 204 17.58 13.49 7.66
CA SER A 204 17.96 14.79 8.20
C SER A 204 19.44 14.83 8.58
N GLY A 205 20.08 15.99 8.44
CA GLY A 205 21.47 16.21 8.89
C GLY A 205 22.57 15.96 7.86
N MET A 206 22.24 15.77 6.58
CA MET A 206 23.25 15.64 5.52
C MET A 206 23.90 17.00 5.21
N PRO A 207 25.22 17.04 4.94
CA PRO A 207 25.88 18.24 4.47
C PRO A 207 25.20 18.78 3.19
N ALA A 208 25.01 20.09 3.12
CA ALA A 208 24.49 20.73 1.91
C ALA A 208 25.37 20.38 0.71
N GLY A 209 24.76 19.94 -0.39
CA GLY A 209 25.46 19.52 -1.62
C GLY A 209 25.80 18.04 -1.72
N GLU A 210 25.76 17.27 -0.62
CA GLU A 210 26.02 15.82 -0.63
C GLU A 210 24.75 14.96 -0.55
N GLU A 211 23.59 15.59 -0.42
CA GLU A 211 22.31 14.92 -0.17
C GLU A 211 21.97 13.89 -1.25
N LEU A 212 22.11 14.22 -2.54
CA LEU A 212 21.85 13.26 -3.63
C LEU A 212 22.84 12.11 -3.65
N LYS A 213 24.13 12.38 -3.38
CA LYS A 213 25.15 11.33 -3.28
C LYS A 213 24.76 10.33 -2.20
N GLU A 214 24.39 10.82 -1.03
CA GLU A 214 24.01 9.97 0.09
C GLU A 214 22.69 9.23 -0.16
N ILE A 215 21.71 9.88 -0.79
CA ILE A 215 20.48 9.20 -1.24
C ILE A 215 20.81 8.02 -2.15
N MET A 216 21.75 8.20 -3.09
CA MET A 216 22.15 7.15 -4.01
C MET A 216 22.91 6.01 -3.32
N LEU A 217 23.82 6.32 -2.40
CA LEU A 217 24.56 5.31 -1.63
C LEU A 217 23.65 4.50 -0.69
N SER A 218 22.60 5.14 -0.18
CA SER A 218 21.59 4.58 0.71
C SER A 218 20.31 4.13 0.01
N LEU A 219 20.28 4.12 -1.34
CA LEU A 219 19.05 3.94 -2.12
C LEU A 219 18.33 2.63 -1.79
N GLY A 220 19.05 1.50 -1.75
CA GLY A 220 18.49 0.20 -1.37
C GLY A 220 17.93 0.15 0.05
N SER A 221 18.48 0.94 0.98
CA SER A 221 17.93 1.09 2.35
C SER A 221 16.59 1.83 2.31
N ILE A 222 16.56 2.97 1.62
CA ILE A 222 15.38 3.84 1.50
C ILE A 222 14.22 3.09 0.85
N ILE A 223 14.49 2.33 -0.23
CA ILE A 223 13.48 1.50 -0.92
C ILE A 223 12.87 0.48 0.05
N ARG A 224 13.71 -0.31 0.75
CA ARG A 224 13.23 -1.35 1.66
C ARG A 224 12.37 -0.77 2.78
N GLU A 225 12.78 0.36 3.35
CA GLU A 225 12.00 1.03 4.39
C GLU A 225 10.68 1.60 3.86
N ALA A 226 10.69 2.21 2.67
CA ALA A 226 9.48 2.68 2.01
C ALA A 226 8.49 1.53 1.72
N ASP A 227 8.98 0.38 1.24
CA ASP A 227 8.17 -0.80 1.00
C ASP A 227 7.60 -1.40 2.28
N ASN A 228 8.41 -1.50 3.34
CA ASN A 228 7.94 -1.95 4.65
C ASN A 228 6.82 -1.04 5.18
N ASN A 229 6.99 0.28 5.07
CA ASN A 229 5.99 1.25 5.50
C ASN A 229 4.70 1.16 4.67
N LEU A 230 4.81 0.97 3.35
CA LEU A 230 3.68 0.73 2.47
C LEU A 230 2.93 -0.56 2.86
N GLN A 231 3.65 -1.65 3.11
CA GLN A 231 3.04 -2.92 3.53
C GLN A 231 2.33 -2.79 4.88
N LEU A 232 2.94 -2.09 5.86
CA LEU A 232 2.31 -1.80 7.14
C LEU A 232 1.04 -0.96 6.99
N TYR A 233 1.08 0.05 6.13
CA TYR A 233 -0.09 0.87 5.82
C TYR A 233 -1.23 0.04 5.21
N LEU A 234 -0.93 -0.78 4.19
CA LEU A 234 -1.91 -1.65 3.55
C LEU A 234 -2.51 -2.65 4.54
N LYS A 235 -1.68 -3.21 5.43
CA LYS A 235 -2.13 -4.12 6.49
C LYS A 235 -3.06 -3.42 7.48
N ASN A 236 -2.68 -2.24 7.97
CA ASN A 236 -3.48 -1.46 8.92
C ASN A 236 -4.80 -1.00 8.29
N PHE A 237 -4.78 -0.54 7.04
CA PHE A 237 -6.00 -0.15 6.32
C PHE A 237 -6.95 -1.33 6.13
N SER A 238 -6.41 -2.49 5.73
CA SER A 238 -7.21 -3.72 5.60
C SER A 238 -7.83 -4.14 6.93
N PHE A 239 -7.08 -3.97 8.01
CA PHE A 239 -7.55 -4.26 9.36
C PHE A 239 -8.63 -3.29 9.84
N GLU A 240 -8.48 -1.98 9.60
CA GLU A 240 -9.52 -0.99 9.91
C GLU A 240 -10.80 -1.25 9.12
N LYS A 241 -10.68 -1.57 7.83
CA LYS A 241 -11.82 -1.94 7.00
C LYS A 241 -12.55 -3.16 7.58
N LEU A 242 -11.80 -4.20 7.96
CA LEU A 242 -12.38 -5.40 8.54
C LEU A 242 -13.07 -5.14 9.90
N LYS A 243 -12.47 -4.29 10.73
CA LYS A 243 -13.09 -3.84 11.99
C LYS A 243 -14.40 -3.11 11.75
N ASN A 244 -14.45 -2.24 10.74
CA ASN A 244 -15.67 -1.53 10.35
C ASN A 244 -16.74 -2.48 9.82
N ASP A 245 -16.36 -3.47 9.00
CA ASP A 245 -17.27 -4.49 8.49
C ASP A 245 -17.84 -5.32 9.65
N LEU A 246 -17.02 -5.72 10.62
CA LEU A 246 -17.46 -6.42 11.83
C LEU A 246 -18.46 -5.61 12.66
N GLN A 247 -18.18 -4.31 12.85
CA GLN A 247 -19.07 -3.39 13.57
C GLN A 247 -20.44 -3.30 12.88
N LYS A 248 -20.44 -3.19 11.55
CA LYS A 248 -21.65 -3.10 10.74
C LYS A 248 -22.50 -4.36 10.81
N GLU A 249 -21.89 -5.53 10.68
CA GLU A 249 -22.59 -6.82 10.82
C GLU A 249 -23.23 -6.97 12.21
N LYS A 250 -22.46 -6.65 13.26
CA LYS A 250 -22.99 -6.61 14.65
C LYS A 250 -24.21 -5.71 14.79
N GLU A 251 -24.18 -4.51 14.21
CA GLU A 251 -25.31 -3.58 14.26
C GLU A 251 -26.54 -4.16 13.56
N GLN A 252 -26.35 -4.81 12.41
CA GLN A 252 -27.42 -5.49 11.68
C GLN A 252 -28.05 -6.61 12.51
N TYR A 253 -27.23 -7.45 13.16
CA TYR A 253 -27.73 -8.50 14.06
C TYR A 253 -28.51 -7.93 15.24
N PHE A 254 -28.01 -6.85 15.87
CA PHE A 254 -28.72 -6.19 16.95
C PHE A 254 -30.02 -5.52 16.52
N PHE A 255 -30.09 -5.02 15.28
CA PHE A 255 -31.30 -4.48 14.72
C PHE A 255 -32.36 -5.59 14.55
N SER A 256 -31.99 -6.71 13.90
CA SER A 256 -32.89 -7.85 13.72
C SER A 256 -33.41 -8.42 15.04
N LEU A 257 -32.52 -8.55 16.03
CA LEU A 257 -32.91 -8.99 17.38
C LEU A 257 -33.85 -8.01 18.08
N ARG A 258 -33.66 -6.70 17.88
CA ARG A 258 -34.53 -5.66 18.47
C ARG A 258 -35.91 -5.65 17.82
N ASP A 259 -35.98 -5.88 16.51
CA ASP A 259 -37.25 -6.00 15.78
C ASP A 259 -38.08 -7.19 16.28
N ILE A 260 -37.45 -8.36 16.44
CA ILE A 260 -38.11 -9.54 17.04
C ILE A 260 -38.60 -9.24 18.46
N LEU A 261 -37.76 -8.60 19.28
CA LEU A 261 -38.13 -8.22 20.65
C LEU A 261 -39.29 -7.22 20.67
N GLY A 262 -39.30 -6.23 19.77
CA GLY A 262 -40.37 -5.24 19.65
C GLY A 262 -41.71 -5.90 19.31
N LYS A 263 -41.71 -6.79 18.30
CA LYS A 263 -42.90 -7.59 17.92
C LYS A 263 -43.40 -8.46 19.08
N ASN A 264 -42.48 -9.08 19.82
CA ASN A 264 -42.81 -9.88 20.99
C ASN A 264 -43.42 -9.04 22.12
N MET A 265 -42.88 -7.84 22.37
CA MET A 265 -43.36 -6.96 23.44
C MET A 265 -44.79 -6.48 23.19
N SER A 266 -45.15 -6.17 21.94
CA SER A 266 -46.53 -5.85 21.58
C SER A 266 -47.50 -7.00 21.90
N GLN A 267 -47.08 -8.25 21.67
CA GLN A 267 -47.89 -9.43 22.02
C GLN A 267 -47.97 -9.63 23.54
N ILE A 268 -46.88 -9.42 24.28
CA ILE A 268 -46.86 -9.49 25.74
C ILE A 268 -47.90 -8.53 26.36
N VAL A 269 -48.05 -7.33 25.79
CA VAL A 269 -49.06 -6.36 26.25
C VAL A 269 -50.47 -6.74 25.80
N ALA A 270 -50.64 -7.28 24.60
CA ALA A 270 -51.94 -7.65 24.05
C ALA A 270 -52.60 -8.82 24.82
N VAL A 271 -51.81 -9.83 25.22
CA VAL A 271 -52.35 -11.05 25.84
C VAL A 271 -53.14 -10.78 27.13
N PRO A 272 -52.65 -10.01 28.12
CA PRO A 272 -53.42 -9.67 29.32
C PRO A 272 -54.74 -8.94 29.02
N VAL A 273 -54.75 -8.04 28.02
CA VAL A 273 -55.95 -7.30 27.63
C VAL A 273 -56.98 -8.25 27.01
N SER A 274 -56.55 -9.11 26.07
CA SER A 274 -57.41 -10.12 25.47
C SER A 274 -57.94 -11.12 26.50
N PHE A 275 -57.12 -11.49 27.49
CA PHE A 275 -57.53 -12.36 28.59
C PHE A 275 -58.58 -11.69 29.48
N ALA A 276 -58.35 -10.45 29.92
CA ALA A 276 -59.31 -9.71 30.74
C ALA A 276 -60.65 -9.52 30.01
N ALA A 277 -60.62 -9.20 28.71
CA ALA A 277 -61.82 -9.09 27.88
C ALA A 277 -62.57 -10.43 27.78
N SER A 278 -61.84 -11.54 27.63
CA SER A 278 -62.43 -12.88 27.57
C SER A 278 -63.09 -13.27 28.90
N VAL A 279 -62.41 -13.02 30.03
CA VAL A 279 -62.97 -13.25 31.38
C VAL A 279 -64.22 -12.38 31.61
N PHE A 280 -64.18 -11.11 31.25
CA PHE A 280 -65.32 -10.21 31.37
C PHE A 280 -66.52 -10.68 30.55
N ALA A 281 -66.30 -11.11 29.30
CA ALA A 281 -67.33 -11.66 28.44
C ALA A 281 -67.97 -12.94 29.02
N THR A 282 -67.17 -13.81 29.66
CA THR A 282 -67.70 -15.02 30.31
C THR A 282 -68.53 -14.73 31.56
N TYR A 283 -68.31 -13.59 32.22
CA TYR A 283 -69.06 -13.21 33.42
C TYR A 283 -70.47 -12.69 33.09
N THR A 284 -70.64 -12.04 31.94
CA THR A 284 -71.93 -11.44 31.53
C THR A 284 -72.87 -12.44 30.86
N VAL A 285 -72.34 -13.58 30.41
CA VAL A 285 -73.06 -14.60 29.64
C VAL A 285 -73.34 -15.84 30.48
N LYS A 286 -74.61 -16.28 30.49
CA LYS A 286 -75.03 -17.53 31.16
C LYS A 286 -75.29 -18.69 30.19
N ASP A 287 -75.36 -18.40 28.90
CA ASP A 287 -75.61 -19.40 27.87
C ASP A 287 -74.36 -20.26 27.64
N VAL A 288 -74.49 -21.57 27.84
CA VAL A 288 -73.41 -22.55 27.69
C VAL A 288 -72.84 -22.56 26.28
N PHE A 289 -73.67 -22.42 25.25
CA PHE A 289 -73.23 -22.43 23.86
C PHE A 289 -72.35 -21.22 23.56
N ILE A 290 -72.71 -20.05 24.08
CA ILE A 290 -71.91 -18.83 23.91
C ILE A 290 -70.58 -18.94 24.69
N LEU A 291 -70.57 -19.52 25.89
CA LEU A 291 -69.34 -19.78 26.66
C LEU A 291 -68.38 -20.71 25.89
N LEU A 292 -68.90 -21.75 25.23
CA LEU A 292 -68.10 -22.65 24.40
C LEU A 292 -67.51 -21.94 23.18
N ILE A 293 -68.26 -21.01 22.56
CA ILE A 293 -67.73 -20.18 21.45
C ILE A 293 -66.59 -19.30 21.93
N ILE A 294 -66.73 -18.65 23.10
CA ILE A 294 -65.67 -17.81 23.69
C ILE A 294 -64.43 -18.66 23.98
N LEU A 295 -64.60 -19.84 24.58
CA LEU A 295 -63.51 -20.78 24.85
C LEU A 295 -62.79 -21.18 23.56
N PHE A 296 -63.55 -21.56 22.53
CA PHE A 296 -62.99 -21.97 21.23
C PHE A 296 -62.20 -20.82 20.58
N ALA A 297 -62.75 -19.61 20.58
CA ALA A 297 -62.06 -18.42 20.05
C ALA A 297 -60.76 -18.14 20.81
N PHE A 298 -60.76 -18.25 22.14
CA PHE A 298 -59.58 -18.03 22.96
C PHE A 298 -58.50 -19.10 22.73
N ILE A 299 -58.89 -20.37 22.59
CA ILE A 299 -57.97 -21.46 22.25
C ILE A 299 -57.35 -21.22 20.87
N LEU A 300 -58.15 -20.83 19.87
CA LEU A 300 -57.66 -20.53 18.53
C LEU A 300 -56.66 -19.37 18.53
N TYR A 301 -56.97 -18.29 19.25
CA TYR A 301 -56.07 -17.15 19.45
C TYR A 301 -54.75 -17.57 20.13
N SER A 302 -54.85 -18.39 21.19
CA SER A 302 -53.69 -18.89 21.92
C SER A 302 -52.82 -19.77 21.02
N ALA A 303 -53.42 -20.69 20.25
CA ALA A 303 -52.72 -21.56 19.32
C ALA A 303 -51.99 -20.77 18.23
N PHE A 304 -52.63 -19.74 17.66
CA PHE A 304 -52.02 -18.85 16.67
C PHE A 304 -50.84 -18.07 17.27
N THR A 305 -50.98 -17.54 18.48
CA THR A 305 -49.91 -16.80 19.16
C THR A 305 -48.73 -17.71 19.52
N ILE A 306 -48.98 -18.95 19.96
CA ILE A 306 -47.93 -19.95 20.19
C ILE A 306 -47.19 -20.29 18.88
N TYR A 307 -47.91 -20.38 17.76
CA TYR A 307 -47.31 -20.59 16.45
C TYR A 307 -46.38 -19.43 16.06
N LEU A 308 -46.82 -18.18 16.24
CA LEU A 308 -45.96 -17.00 15.99
C LEU A 308 -44.70 -17.00 16.88
N GLN A 309 -44.84 -17.36 18.16
CA GLN A 309 -43.68 -17.47 19.05
C GLN A 309 -42.69 -18.56 18.61
N LYS A 310 -43.18 -19.68 18.04
CA LYS A 310 -42.30 -20.70 17.44
C LYS A 310 -41.55 -20.15 16.24
N LEU A 311 -42.19 -19.34 15.40
CA LEU A 311 -41.54 -18.68 14.26
C LEU A 311 -40.41 -17.75 14.76
N TYR A 312 -40.68 -16.91 15.76
CA TYR A 312 -39.63 -16.05 16.34
C TYR A 312 -38.46 -16.83 16.91
N LEU A 313 -38.70 -17.98 17.57
CA LEU A 313 -37.61 -18.84 18.05
C LEU A 313 -36.77 -19.43 16.92
N LYS A 314 -37.39 -19.70 15.77
CA LYS A 314 -36.69 -20.14 14.56
C LYS A 314 -35.83 -19.00 14.00
N ASP A 315 -36.40 -17.81 13.84
CA ASP A 315 -35.68 -16.63 13.35
C ASP A 315 -34.48 -16.30 14.25
N ILE A 316 -34.64 -16.37 15.57
CA ILE A 316 -33.52 -16.17 16.53
C ILE A 316 -32.42 -17.22 16.33
N ARG A 317 -32.78 -18.46 15.99
CA ARG A 317 -31.79 -19.52 15.72
C ARG A 317 -31.07 -19.28 14.40
N GLU A 318 -31.80 -18.94 13.34
CA GLU A 318 -31.19 -18.61 12.05
C GLU A 318 -30.22 -17.42 12.18
N ILE A 319 -30.59 -16.40 12.97
CA ILE A 319 -29.72 -15.28 13.31
C ILE A 319 -28.47 -15.74 14.09
N GLU A 320 -28.62 -16.66 15.04
CA GLU A 320 -27.50 -17.20 15.81
C GLU A 320 -26.52 -17.96 14.91
N ASP A 321 -27.03 -18.80 14.02
CA ASP A 321 -26.23 -19.62 13.11
C ASP A 321 -25.50 -18.75 12.06
N ALA A 322 -26.19 -17.75 11.50
CA ALA A 322 -25.59 -16.76 10.60
C ALA A 322 -24.50 -15.97 11.30
N PHE A 323 -24.78 -15.47 12.50
CA PHE A 323 -23.81 -14.74 13.30
C PHE A 323 -22.56 -15.59 13.58
N GLN A 324 -22.72 -16.85 14.02
CA GLN A 324 -21.56 -17.70 14.28
C GLN A 324 -20.72 -17.97 13.03
N THR A 325 -21.37 -18.11 11.87
CA THR A 325 -20.70 -18.36 10.60
C THR A 325 -19.89 -17.15 10.15
N ASP A 326 -20.52 -15.98 10.09
CA ASP A 326 -19.88 -14.75 9.64
C ASP A 326 -18.76 -14.34 10.60
N PHE A 327 -19.01 -14.49 11.91
CA PHE A 327 -18.04 -14.15 12.92
C PHE A 327 -16.80 -15.07 12.87
N ARG A 328 -16.97 -16.36 12.56
CA ARG A 328 -15.84 -17.28 12.33
C ARG A 328 -15.01 -16.87 11.12
N VAL A 329 -15.66 -16.54 10.00
CA VAL A 329 -14.96 -16.13 8.77
C VAL A 329 -14.19 -14.82 8.99
N ILE A 330 -14.77 -13.87 9.71
CA ILE A 330 -14.10 -12.60 10.04
C ILE A 330 -12.92 -12.86 10.98
N ALA A 331 -13.09 -13.69 12.02
CA ALA A 331 -12.02 -14.03 12.95
C ALA A 331 -10.82 -14.64 12.22
N GLU A 332 -11.05 -15.66 11.38
CA GLU A 332 -10.01 -16.34 10.59
C GLU A 332 -9.24 -15.40 9.65
N ARG A 333 -9.91 -14.39 9.09
CA ARG A 333 -9.30 -13.45 8.14
C ARG A 333 -8.65 -12.23 8.79
N SER A 334 -8.96 -11.96 10.05
CA SER A 334 -8.61 -10.69 10.70
C SER A 334 -7.21 -10.61 11.29
N GLY A 335 -6.66 -11.74 11.74
CA GLY A 335 -5.44 -11.72 12.56
C GLY A 335 -5.58 -10.88 13.85
N LEU A 336 -6.82 -10.56 14.27
CA LEU A 336 -7.11 -9.92 15.55
C LEU A 336 -6.74 -10.86 16.70
N ALA A 337 -6.44 -10.30 17.87
CA ALA A 337 -6.27 -11.08 19.08
C ALA A 337 -7.59 -11.75 19.45
N ASP A 338 -7.56 -13.06 19.73
CA ASP A 338 -8.73 -13.87 20.09
C ASP A 338 -9.56 -13.25 21.21
N LEU A 339 -8.92 -12.54 22.15
CA LEU A 339 -9.56 -11.87 23.27
C LEU A 339 -10.52 -10.74 22.85
N GLU A 340 -10.16 -9.93 21.85
CA GLU A 340 -11.03 -8.83 21.38
C GLU A 340 -12.23 -9.38 20.61
N ILE A 341 -11.97 -10.43 19.82
CA ILE A 341 -12.97 -11.19 19.08
C ILE A 341 -13.97 -11.83 20.06
N ASP A 342 -13.50 -12.61 21.01
CA ASP A 342 -14.38 -13.35 21.93
C ASP A 342 -15.22 -12.42 22.82
N ALA A 343 -14.70 -11.26 23.20
CA ALA A 343 -15.44 -10.26 23.96
C ALA A 343 -16.68 -9.75 23.19
N GLU A 344 -16.55 -9.48 21.90
CA GLU A 344 -17.67 -9.05 21.06
C GLU A 344 -18.64 -10.20 20.77
N ARG A 345 -18.12 -11.41 20.53
CA ARG A 345 -18.93 -12.62 20.37
C ARG A 345 -19.84 -12.85 21.57
N PHE A 346 -19.26 -12.77 22.77
CA PHE A 346 -19.96 -13.02 24.01
C PHE A 346 -21.13 -12.05 24.23
N LYS A 347 -20.95 -10.76 23.87
CA LYS A 347 -22.02 -9.76 23.99
C LYS A 347 -23.25 -10.10 23.13
N ILE A 348 -23.03 -10.52 21.89
CA ILE A 348 -24.11 -10.87 20.96
C ILE A 348 -24.77 -12.18 21.38
N SER A 349 -23.98 -13.22 21.68
CA SER A 349 -24.50 -14.51 22.16
C SER A 349 -25.32 -14.37 23.45
N ARG A 350 -24.88 -13.50 24.39
CA ARG A 350 -25.64 -13.19 25.60
C ARG A 350 -27.00 -12.58 25.25
N ARG A 351 -27.04 -11.61 24.33
CA ARG A 351 -28.29 -10.95 23.92
C ARG A 351 -29.25 -11.91 23.21
N ILE A 352 -28.74 -12.78 22.33
CA ILE A 352 -29.51 -13.86 21.69
C ILE A 352 -30.13 -14.76 22.76
N SER A 353 -29.33 -15.18 23.74
CA SER A 353 -29.79 -16.02 24.87
C SER A 353 -30.90 -15.32 25.67
N ASP A 354 -30.75 -14.03 25.95
CA ASP A 354 -31.73 -13.27 26.73
C ASP A 354 -33.06 -13.11 25.99
N ILE A 355 -33.03 -12.81 24.68
CA ILE A 355 -34.25 -12.73 23.86
C ILE A 355 -34.92 -14.09 23.77
N ARG A 356 -34.15 -15.16 23.52
CA ARG A 356 -34.67 -16.54 23.50
C ARG A 356 -35.37 -16.90 24.81
N LYS A 357 -34.80 -16.52 25.96
CA LYS A 357 -35.43 -16.74 27.29
C LYS A 357 -36.74 -15.96 27.41
N VAL A 358 -36.79 -14.70 26.99
CA VAL A 358 -38.03 -13.89 27.02
C VAL A 358 -39.13 -14.54 26.19
N VAL A 359 -38.86 -14.89 24.93
CA VAL A 359 -39.85 -15.55 24.05
C VAL A 359 -40.31 -16.88 24.64
N THR A 360 -39.39 -17.68 25.20
CA THR A 360 -39.71 -18.99 25.78
C THR A 360 -40.57 -18.86 27.04
N ARG A 361 -40.24 -17.92 27.94
CA ARG A 361 -41.03 -17.66 29.15
C ARG A 361 -42.42 -17.16 28.82
N PHE A 362 -42.54 -16.25 27.84
CA PHE A 362 -43.83 -15.74 27.40
C PHE A 362 -44.71 -16.84 26.81
N ARG A 363 -44.14 -17.76 26.03
CA ARG A 363 -44.84 -18.95 25.54
C ARG A 363 -45.37 -19.83 26.67
N LEU A 364 -44.55 -20.10 27.68
CA LEU A 364 -44.97 -20.90 28.84
C LEU A 364 -46.10 -20.22 29.61
N LEU A 365 -46.02 -18.91 29.81
CA LEU A 365 -47.07 -18.13 30.46
C LEU A 365 -48.38 -18.19 29.68
N LEU A 366 -48.33 -18.05 28.36
CA LEU A 366 -49.52 -18.15 27.51
C LEU A 366 -50.17 -19.53 27.60
N ILE A 367 -49.39 -20.62 27.55
CA ILE A 367 -49.90 -21.98 27.71
C ILE A 367 -50.59 -22.15 29.08
N LEU A 368 -49.94 -21.67 30.14
CA LEU A 368 -50.50 -21.73 31.50
C LEU A 368 -51.83 -20.95 31.58
N LEU A 369 -51.87 -19.75 30.99
CA LEU A 369 -53.06 -18.91 30.93
C LEU A 369 -54.22 -19.60 30.20
N THR A 370 -53.93 -20.25 29.06
CA THR A 370 -54.93 -21.03 28.31
C THR A 370 -55.48 -22.20 29.13
N ILE A 371 -54.62 -22.92 29.85
CA ILE A 371 -55.04 -24.01 30.74
C ILE A 371 -55.95 -23.48 31.86
N ILE A 372 -55.54 -22.40 32.54
CA ILE A 372 -56.34 -21.78 33.61
C ILE A 372 -57.70 -21.31 33.08
N PHE A 373 -57.73 -20.63 31.93
CA PHE A 373 -58.99 -20.17 31.32
C PHE A 373 -59.93 -21.32 30.96
N THR A 374 -59.37 -22.40 30.42
CA THR A 374 -60.14 -23.59 30.06
C THR A 374 -60.75 -24.24 31.30
N LEU A 375 -59.97 -24.41 32.37
CA LEU A 375 -60.45 -24.94 33.64
C LEU A 375 -61.54 -24.05 34.26
N PHE A 376 -61.38 -22.74 34.18
CA PHE A 376 -62.37 -21.76 34.65
C PHE A 376 -63.73 -21.93 33.94
N ILE A 377 -63.73 -21.95 32.60
CA ILE A 377 -64.98 -22.14 31.84
C ILE A 377 -65.58 -23.53 32.10
N CYS A 378 -64.76 -24.59 32.18
CA CYS A 378 -65.26 -25.93 32.51
C CYS A 378 -65.97 -25.98 33.86
N ASN A 379 -65.42 -25.31 34.88
CA ASN A 379 -66.05 -25.22 36.20
C ASN A 379 -67.36 -24.41 36.18
N GLN A 380 -67.43 -23.37 35.35
CA GLN A 380 -68.65 -22.56 35.18
C GLN A 380 -69.79 -23.35 34.48
N ILE A 381 -69.46 -24.21 33.51
CA ILE A 381 -70.44 -25.06 32.80
C ILE A 381 -70.87 -26.24 33.68
N PHE A 382 -69.95 -26.83 34.45
CA PHE A 382 -70.19 -28.01 35.30
C PHE A 382 -69.84 -27.72 36.77
N PRO A 383 -70.68 -26.96 37.48
CA PRO A 383 -70.44 -26.66 38.89
C PRO A 383 -70.48 -27.96 39.71
N GLY A 384 -69.32 -28.40 40.19
CA GLY A 384 -69.17 -29.63 41.00
C GLY A 384 -68.05 -30.57 40.58
N ILE A 385 -67.42 -30.39 39.41
CA ILE A 385 -66.26 -31.21 38.97
C ILE A 385 -64.97 -30.80 39.71
N LEU A 386 -64.86 -29.54 40.14
CA LEU A 386 -63.71 -29.01 40.89
C LEU A 386 -64.19 -28.25 42.15
N PRO A 387 -64.70 -28.94 43.19
CA PRO A 387 -65.09 -28.26 44.43
C PRO A 387 -63.82 -27.73 45.14
N GLY A 388 -63.65 -26.41 45.15
CA GLY A 388 -62.66 -25.71 45.99
C GLY A 388 -61.43 -25.11 45.29
N LEU A 389 -61.40 -24.97 43.96
CA LEU A 389 -60.23 -24.43 43.23
C LEU A 389 -60.34 -22.94 42.85
N PHE A 390 -61.43 -22.26 43.18
CA PHE A 390 -61.61 -20.81 42.99
C PHE A 390 -62.48 -20.20 44.08
#